data_AF-A0A396PZH3-F1
#
_entry.id   AF-A0A396PZH3-F1
#
_cell.length_a   1.000
_cell.length_b   1.000
_cell.length_c   1.000
_cell.angle_alpha   90.00
_cell.angle_beta   90.00
_cell.angle_gamma   90.00
#
_symmetry.space_group_name_H-M   'P 1'
#
loop_
_entity.id
_entity.type
_entity.pdbx_description
1 polymer ?
#
loop_
_entity_poly.entity_id
_entity_poly.type
_entity_poly.pdbx_seq_one_letter_code
_entity_poly.pdbx_strand_id
1 'polypeptide(L)' 'MQKFIPRANAGGRPAFVVELKYNESADSAIRQIKDRRYSGILQGYGDKILLVGINYNEDPKNKKKHTCIIESVHL' A
#
# COMPACT_ATOMS: atom_id res chain seq x y z
N MET A 1 1.12 1.08 -8.53
CA MET A 1 0.94 -0.13 -7.72
C MET A 1 2.16 -1.02 -7.76
N GLN A 2 2.89 -1.11 -6.65
CA GLN A 2 4.08 -1.95 -6.52
C GLN A 2 3.86 -2.97 -5.40
N LYS A 3 4.29 -4.21 -5.62
CA LYS A 3 4.23 -5.28 -4.62
C LYS A 3 5.63 -5.59 -4.10
N PHE A 4 5.71 -5.91 -2.81
CA PHE A 4 6.94 -6.28 -2.14
C PHE A 4 6.70 -7.58 -1.40
N ILE A 5 7.41 -8.61 -1.83
CA ILE A 5 7.29 -9.96 -1.31
C ILE A 5 8.58 -10.28 -0.55
N PRO A 6 8.51 -10.61 0.74
CA PRO A 6 9.67 -11.03 1.49
C PRO A 6 10.24 -12.33 0.91
N ARG A 7 11.56 -12.51 0.98
CA ARG A 7 12.19 -13.79 0.65
C ARG A 7 11.68 -14.87 1.61
N ALA A 8 11.69 -16.14 1.18
CA ALA A 8 11.22 -17.26 1.99
C ALA A 8 11.91 -17.37 3.38
N ASN A 9 13.17 -16.93 3.47
CA ASN A 9 13.95 -16.92 4.72
C ASN A 9 13.92 -15.59 5.48
N ALA A 10 13.04 -14.66 5.11
CA ALA A 10 12.94 -13.33 5.74
C ALA A 10 12.14 -13.34 7.06
N GLY A 11 11.89 -14.51 7.65
CA GLY A 11 11.08 -14.67 8.86
C GLY A 11 9.60 -14.32 8.64
N GLY A 12 8.88 -14.00 9.73
CA GLY A 12 7.45 -13.64 9.72
C GLY A 12 7.14 -12.22 9.20
N ARG A 13 7.93 -11.69 8.27
CA ARG A 13 7.68 -10.36 7.70
C ARG A 13 6.49 -10.45 6.75
N PRO A 14 5.50 -9.54 6.82
CA PRO A 14 4.36 -9.58 5.91
C PRO A 14 4.76 -9.10 4.52
N ALA A 15 4.03 -9.59 3.50
CA ALA A 15 4.04 -8.95 2.19
C ALA A 15 3.37 -7.57 2.29
N PHE A 16 3.74 -6.65 1.39
CA PHE A 16 3.07 -5.37 1.32
C PHE A 16 2.91 -4.84 -0.10
N VAL A 17 1.90 -4.01 -0.25
CA VAL A 17 1.49 -3.41 -1.51
C VAL A 17 1.50 -1.90 -1.33
N VAL A 18 2.19 -1.20 -2.23
CA VAL A 18 2.27 0.26 -2.21
C VAL A 18 1.55 0.84 -3.43
N GLU A 19 0.71 1.85 -3.20
CA GLU A 19 0.17 2.72 -4.23
C GLU A 19 0.59 4.17 -3.95
N LEU A 20 1.09 4.84 -4.98
CA LEU A 20 1.52 6.24 -4.93
C LEU A 20 0.54 7.10 -5.70
N LYS A 21 0.18 8.24 -5.12
CA LYS A 21 -0.68 9.26 -5.73
C LYS A 21 -0.03 10.64 -5.70
N TYR A 22 -0.44 11.47 -6.65
CA TYR A 22 -0.01 12.86 -6.77
C TYR A 22 -1.23 13.77 -6.81
N ASN A 23 -1.27 14.79 -5.96
CA ASN A 23 -2.38 15.73 -5.81
C ASN A 23 -3.75 15.05 -5.59
N GLU A 24 -3.78 13.91 -4.91
CA GLU A 24 -5.00 13.24 -4.48
C GLU A 24 -4.97 13.00 -2.95
N SER A 25 -5.27 11.78 -2.49
CA SER A 25 -5.25 11.39 -1.08
C SER A 25 -4.64 9.99 -0.90
N ALA A 26 -4.13 9.72 0.31
CA ALA A 26 -3.70 8.37 0.66
C ALA A 26 -4.89 7.39 0.69
N ASP A 27 -6.09 7.87 1.02
CA ASP A 27 -7.32 7.07 1.00
C ASP A 27 -7.68 6.59 -0.41
N SER A 28 -7.53 7.43 -1.44
CA SER A 28 -7.78 7.02 -2.83
C SER A 28 -6.81 5.92 -3.25
N ALA A 29 -5.57 5.98 -2.78
CA ALA A 29 -4.56 4.95 -2.99
C ALA A 29 -4.97 3.61 -2.33
N ILE A 30 -5.40 3.64 -1.06
CA ILE A 30 -5.91 2.45 -0.35
C ILE A 30 -7.15 1.88 -1.03
N ARG A 31 -8.10 2.73 -1.44
CA ARG A 31 -9.31 2.29 -2.14
C ARG A 31 -8.97 1.63 -3.46
N GLN A 32 -8.04 2.19 -4.23
CA GLN A 32 -7.57 1.59 -5.47
C GLN A 32 -6.89 0.23 -5.24
N ILE A 33 -6.15 0.06 -4.14
CA ILE A 33 -5.62 -1.25 -3.73
C ILE A 33 -6.76 -2.23 -3.46
N LYS A 34 -7.78 -1.85 -2.69
CA LYS A 34 -8.92 -2.75 -2.38
C LYS A 34 -9.77 -3.08 -3.61
N ASP A 35 -10.07 -2.08 -4.45
CA ASP A 35 -10.94 -2.20 -5.63
C ASP A 35 -10.37 -3.14 -6.69
N ARG A 36 -9.04 -3.20 -6.83
CA ARG A 36 -8.38 -4.13 -7.75
C ARG A 36 -8.44 -5.60 -7.31
N ARG A 37 -9.23 -5.91 -6.26
CA ARG A 37 -9.59 -7.24 -5.74
C ARG A 37 -8.46 -8.24 -5.95
N TYR A 38 -7.52 -8.19 -5.02
CA TYR A 38 -6.30 -8.99 -4.96
C TYR A 38 -6.54 -10.51 -4.85
N SER A 39 -7.67 -11.05 -5.29
CA SER A 39 -8.12 -12.43 -5.15
C SER A 39 -7.13 -13.48 -5.63
N GLY A 40 -6.20 -13.15 -6.53
CA GLY A 40 -5.09 -14.04 -6.92
C GLY A 40 -3.74 -13.72 -6.30
N ILE A 41 -3.60 -12.57 -5.65
CA ILE A 41 -2.35 -12.12 -5.04
C ILE A 41 -2.32 -12.64 -3.60
N LEU A 42 -3.43 -12.62 -2.86
CA LEU A 42 -3.48 -13.12 -1.48
C LEU A 42 -3.24 -14.64 -1.37
N GLN A 43 -3.49 -15.41 -2.44
CA GLN A 43 -3.20 -16.84 -2.48
C GLN A 43 -1.69 -17.10 -2.50
N GLY A 44 -1.13 -17.42 -1.33
CA GLY A 44 0.27 -17.81 -1.16
C GLY A 44 1.14 -16.84 -0.36
N TYR A 45 0.58 -15.71 0.10
CA TYR A 45 1.25 -14.88 1.10
C TYR A 45 0.76 -15.25 2.50
N GLY A 46 1.64 -15.12 3.50
CA GLY A 46 1.30 -15.47 4.88
C GLY A 46 0.11 -14.69 5.43
N ASP A 47 -0.25 -14.99 6.68
CA ASP A 47 -1.52 -14.59 7.34
C ASP A 47 -1.80 -13.08 7.39
N LYS A 48 -0.84 -12.23 7.00
CA LYS A 48 -0.93 -10.77 7.06
C LYS A 48 -0.33 -10.10 5.84
N ILE A 49 -1.07 -9.14 5.27
CA ILE A 49 -0.59 -8.23 4.23
C ILE A 49 -0.76 -6.78 4.69
N LEU A 50 0.21 -5.92 4.35
CA LEU A 50 0.10 -4.47 4.53
C LEU A 50 -0.29 -3.77 3.23
N LEU A 51 -1.29 -2.90 3.29
CA LEU A 51 -1.68 -2.02 2.20
C LEU A 51 -1.17 -0.61 2.54
N VAL A 52 -0.37 -0.03 1.65
CA VAL A 52 0.30 1.24 1.88
C VAL A 52 -0.12 2.22 0.80
N GLY A 53 -0.88 3.24 1.19
CA GLY A 53 -1.27 4.33 0.31
C GLY A 53 -0.46 5.58 0.66
N ILE A 54 0.28 6.11 -0.30
CA ILE A 54 1.05 7.35 -0.13
C ILE A 54 0.57 8.37 -1.14
N ASN A 55 0.36 9.60 -0.69
CA ASN A 55 0.05 10.71 -1.57
C ASN A 55 1.00 11.89 -1.36
N TYR A 56 1.35 12.53 -2.46
CA TYR A 56 2.21 13.69 -2.56
C TYR A 56 1.36 14.89 -3.01
N ASN A 57 1.33 15.96 -2.23
CA ASN A 57 0.67 17.21 -2.62
C ASN A 57 1.70 18.25 -3.06
N GLU A 58 1.46 18.84 -4.23
CA GLU A 58 2.06 20.05 -4.72
C GLU A 58 1.19 21.23 -4.25
N ASP A 59 1.60 21.86 -3.16
CA ASP A 59 1.07 23.15 -2.76
C ASP A 59 2.14 24.21 -3.05
N PRO A 60 1.91 25.13 -4.01
CA PRO A 60 2.88 26.17 -4.34
C PRO A 60 3.17 27.15 -3.19
N LYS A 61 2.36 27.15 -2.13
CA LYS A 61 2.55 27.98 -0.93
C LYS A 61 3.04 27.19 0.29
N ASN A 62 3.00 25.86 0.25
CA ASN A 62 3.19 25.00 1.41
C ASN A 62 4.06 23.80 1.02
N LYS A 63 5.24 23.70 1.64
CA LYS A 63 6.25 22.65 1.42
C LYS A 63 5.59 21.29 1.13
N LYS A 64 6.02 20.62 0.05
CA LYS A 64 5.55 19.30 -0.41
C LYS A 64 5.09 18.43 0.77
N LYS A 65 3.77 18.26 0.94
CA LYS A 65 3.20 17.46 2.03
C LYS A 65 2.99 16.04 1.55
N HIS A 66 3.42 15.08 2.36
CA HIS A 66 3.18 13.67 2.13
C HIS A 66 2.16 13.17 3.15
N THR A 67 1.14 12.45 2.68
CA THR A 67 0.21 11.71 3.54
C THR A 67 0.39 10.22 3.29
N CYS A 68 0.42 9.43 4.35
CA CYS A 68 0.58 7.98 4.28
C CYS A 68 -0.48 7.30 5.12
N ILE A 69 -1.12 6.28 4.57
CA ILE A 69 -2.01 5.35 5.28
C ILE A 69 -1.42 3.95 5.13
N ILE A 70 -1.35 3.24 6.25
CA ILE A 70 -0.94 1.83 6.30
C ILE A 70 -2.08 1.06 6.95
N GLU A 71 -2.64 0.10 6.24
CA GLU A 71 -3.63 -0.83 6.76
C GLU A 71 -3.07 -2.25 6.78
N SER A 72 -3.52 -3.05 7.75
CA SER A 72 -3.24 -4.48 7.78
C SER A 72 -4.51 -5.29 7.52
N VAL A 73 -4.41 -6.25 6.61
CA VAL A 73 -5.46 -7.24 6.33
C VAL A 73 -4.93 -8.63 6.67
N HIS A 74 -5.79 -9.43 7.30
CA HIS A 74 -5.55 -10.85 7.54
C HIS A 74 -6.32 -11.66 6.48
N LEU A 75 -5.72 -12.76 6.04
CA LEU A 75 -6.23 -13.62 4.97
C LEU A 75 -7.04 -14.80 5.49
#